data_AF-A0A804PD73-F1
#
_entry.id   AF-A0A804PD73-F1
#
_cell.length_a   1.000
_cell.length_b   1.000
_cell.length_c   1.000
_cell.angle_alpha   90.00
_cell.angle_beta   90.00
_cell.angle_gamma   90.00
#
_symmetry.space_group_name_H-M   'P 1'
#
loop_
_entity.id
_entity.type
_entity.pdbx_description
1 polymer ?
#
loop_
_entity_poly.entity_id
_entity_poly.type
_entity_poly.pdbx_seq_one_letter_code
_entity_poly.pdbx_strand_id
1 'polypeptide(L)'
;MPRMAKLLLQLKAAADRRHGPGPGRRHPLAPRHAAASATRFVPACLALAAAATTLVALALTLQNRGLGPADPSPSSVSPRGGGFAVVVNTWRRPALLRRSVAHYAACGGVDAVHVVWSEPRPPPEPLRRGVLGLGGARRRVRFEINAGDSLNNRFRPIRALESDAVFSVDDDLIVPCSALRFAFSVWRTAPSAMVGFVPRMHWPTDPRSTEDAYRYGSWWSVWWTGTYSMVLSKAGFFHKKYLEMYTNQMPPSIRRYVDENRYSWCFPPKP
;
A
#
# COMPACT_ATOMS: atom_id res chain seq x y z
N MET A 1 5.68 -25.94 6.08
CA MET A 1 5.79 -24.47 6.28
C MET A 1 6.44 -24.03 7.61
N PRO A 2 6.22 -24.63 8.81
CA PRO A 2 6.74 -24.05 10.07
C PRO A 2 8.26 -24.13 10.27
N ARG A 3 8.97 -25.07 9.61
CA ARG A 3 10.42 -25.23 9.74
C ARG A 3 11.24 -24.06 9.17
N MET A 4 10.75 -23.40 8.12
CA MET A 4 11.51 -22.32 7.46
C MET A 4 11.43 -21.01 8.25
N ALA A 5 10.29 -20.73 8.88
CA ALA A 5 10.12 -19.59 9.78
C ALA A 5 11.05 -19.68 11.00
N LYS A 6 11.23 -20.88 11.57
CA LYS A 6 12.14 -21.10 12.70
C LYS A 6 13.60 -20.86 12.31
N LEU A 7 14.01 -21.30 11.11
CA LEU A 7 15.38 -21.11 10.60
C LEU A 7 15.69 -19.63 10.35
N LEU A 8 14.74 -18.86 9.81
CA LEU A 8 14.90 -17.43 9.55
C LEU A 8 14.89 -16.57 10.82
N LEU A 9 14.06 -16.94 11.82
CA LEU A 9 14.09 -16.27 13.12
C LEU A 9 15.43 -16.50 13.84
N GLN A 10 16.00 -17.70 13.71
CA GLN A 10 17.35 -18.00 14.20
C GLN A 10 18.44 -17.22 13.46
N LEU A 11 18.31 -17.05 12.13
CA LEU A 11 19.24 -16.22 11.35
C LEU A 11 19.19 -14.74 11.75
N LYS A 12 18.01 -14.19 12.06
CA LYS A 12 17.89 -12.81 12.54
C LYS A 12 18.45 -12.66 13.97
N ALA A 13 18.19 -13.62 14.86
CA ALA A 13 18.80 -13.65 16.19
C ALA A 13 20.33 -13.85 16.15
N ALA A 14 20.86 -14.54 15.14
CA ALA A 14 22.30 -14.70 14.93
C ALA A 14 22.95 -13.46 14.28
N ALA A 15 22.20 -12.68 13.50
CA ALA A 15 22.66 -11.42 12.92
C ALA A 15 22.76 -10.32 13.99
N ASP A 16 21.80 -10.22 14.91
CA ASP A 16 21.84 -9.24 16.03
C ASP A 16 23.01 -9.50 16.99
N ARG A 17 23.43 -10.76 17.16
CA ARG A 17 24.61 -11.07 17.99
C ARG A 17 25.95 -10.68 17.37
N ARG A 18 25.99 -10.30 16.08
CA ARG A 18 27.24 -9.87 15.42
C ARG A 18 27.51 -8.37 15.53
N HIS A 19 26.65 -7.59 16.19
CA HIS A 19 26.93 -6.19 16.57
C HIS A 19 27.34 -6.08 18.05
N GLY A 20 28.21 -6.99 18.51
CA GLY A 20 28.98 -6.85 19.74
C GLY A 20 30.44 -6.56 19.42
N PRO A 21 31.14 -5.68 20.17
CA PRO A 21 32.50 -5.28 19.86
C PRO A 21 33.50 -6.36 20.29
N GLY A 22 34.40 -6.77 19.39
CA GLY A 22 35.44 -7.76 19.69
C GLY A 22 36.60 -7.70 18.68
N PRO A 23 37.87 -7.74 19.12
CA PRO A 23 39.00 -7.25 18.33
C PRO A 23 39.73 -8.30 17.49
N GLY A 24 40.43 -7.77 16.49
CA GLY A 24 41.68 -8.21 15.86
C GLY A 24 42.21 -9.63 16.08
N ARG A 25 42.59 -10.31 14.99
CA ARG A 25 43.95 -10.29 14.41
C ARG A 25 44.00 -11.24 13.21
N ARG A 26 44.53 -10.73 12.10
CA ARG A 26 44.78 -11.42 10.83
C ARG A 26 46.03 -12.31 10.95
N HIS A 27 46.08 -13.43 10.21
CA HIS A 27 47.21 -13.88 9.36
C HIS A 27 46.88 -15.23 8.67
N PRO A 28 47.58 -15.60 7.56
CA PRO A 28 46.93 -16.12 6.37
C PRO A 28 47.21 -17.60 6.04
N LEU A 29 46.25 -18.15 5.27
CA LEU A 29 46.30 -19.13 4.19
C LEU A 29 47.61 -19.91 3.92
N ALA A 30 47.46 -21.24 3.86
CA ALA A 30 48.14 -22.10 2.88
C ALA A 30 47.16 -23.20 2.38
N PRO A 31 47.19 -23.56 1.09
CA PRO A 31 46.13 -24.33 0.45
C PRO A 31 46.39 -25.84 0.53
N ARG A 32 45.34 -26.62 0.80
CA ARG A 32 45.35 -28.06 0.57
C ARG A 32 44.44 -28.38 -0.61
N HIS A 33 45.08 -28.85 -1.68
CA HIS A 33 44.45 -29.54 -2.78
C HIS A 33 43.68 -30.77 -2.25
N ALA A 34 42.37 -30.82 -2.51
CA ALA A 34 41.62 -32.05 -2.55
C ALA A 34 40.72 -31.98 -3.78
N ALA A 35 41.12 -32.74 -4.79
CA ALA A 35 40.44 -32.88 -6.05
C ALA A 35 39.09 -33.59 -5.89
N ALA A 36 38.16 -33.21 -6.77
CA ALA A 36 37.13 -34.05 -7.35
C ALA A 36 36.15 -34.77 -6.40
N SER A 37 35.02 -34.12 -6.11
CA SER A 37 33.73 -34.82 -6.04
C SER A 37 32.57 -33.92 -6.53
N ALA A 38 32.81 -33.20 -7.64
CA ALA A 38 31.77 -32.37 -8.28
C ALA A 38 30.67 -33.20 -8.97
N THR A 39 30.82 -34.52 -9.08
CA THR A 39 29.89 -35.40 -9.81
C THR A 39 28.70 -35.90 -8.99
N ARG A 40 28.66 -35.70 -7.66
CA ARG A 40 27.50 -36.12 -6.83
C ARG A 40 26.40 -35.05 -6.66
N PHE A 41 26.68 -33.79 -6.98
CA PHE A 41 25.70 -32.70 -6.82
C PHE A 41 24.81 -32.48 -8.05
N VAL A 42 25.25 -32.90 -9.23
CA VAL A 42 24.48 -32.77 -10.48
C VAL A 42 23.12 -33.48 -10.42
N PRO A 43 23.01 -34.76 -10.00
CA PRO A 43 21.71 -35.42 -9.92
C PRO A 43 20.79 -34.80 -8.85
N ALA A 44 21.34 -34.30 -7.74
CA ALA A 44 20.56 -33.63 -6.70
C ALA A 44 19.99 -32.28 -7.18
N CYS A 45 20.79 -31.49 -7.91
CA CYS A 45 20.33 -30.24 -8.51
C CYS A 45 19.27 -30.46 -9.60
N LEU A 46 19.43 -31.50 -10.44
CA LEU A 46 18.44 -31.86 -11.46
C LEU A 46 17.12 -32.35 -10.84
N ALA A 47 17.17 -33.13 -9.76
CA ALA A 47 15.98 -33.59 -9.04
C ALA A 47 15.21 -32.42 -8.41
N LEU A 48 15.91 -31.44 -7.82
CA LEU A 48 15.29 -30.23 -7.25
C LEU A 48 14.66 -29.35 -8.34
N ALA A 49 15.33 -29.19 -9.49
CA ALA A 49 14.79 -28.44 -10.61
C ALA A 49 13.53 -29.12 -11.19
N ALA A 50 13.54 -30.44 -11.34
CA ALA A 50 12.40 -31.22 -11.81
C ALA A 50 11.21 -31.17 -10.83
N ALA A 51 11.47 -31.21 -9.52
CA ALA A 51 10.44 -31.06 -8.50
C ALA A 51 9.83 -29.65 -8.50
N ALA A 52 10.64 -28.61 -8.71
CA ALA A 52 10.16 -27.24 -8.82
C ALA A 52 9.30 -27.02 -10.07
N THR A 53 9.70 -27.55 -11.23
CA THR A 53 8.92 -27.42 -12.47
C THR A 53 7.62 -28.22 -12.41
N THR A 54 7.61 -29.41 -11.81
CA THR A 54 6.37 -30.18 -11.60
C THR A 54 5.43 -29.50 -10.61
N LEU A 55 5.93 -28.89 -9.53
CA LEU A 55 5.10 -28.11 -8.60
C LEU A 55 4.49 -26.87 -9.26
N VAL A 56 5.26 -26.17 -10.11
CA VAL A 56 4.75 -25.02 -10.87
C VAL A 56 3.71 -25.47 -11.90
N ALA A 57 3.96 -26.54 -12.65
CA ALA A 57 2.99 -27.08 -13.60
C ALA A 57 1.71 -27.60 -12.91
N LEU A 58 1.86 -28.24 -11.74
CA LEU A 58 0.72 -28.69 -10.94
C LEU A 58 -0.07 -27.49 -10.38
N ALA A 59 0.62 -26.44 -9.91
CA ALA A 59 -0.04 -25.21 -9.48
C ALA A 59 -0.80 -24.55 -10.63
N LEU A 60 -0.19 -24.42 -11.82
CA LEU A 60 -0.83 -23.86 -13.00
C LEU A 60 -2.03 -24.70 -13.48
N THR A 61 -1.93 -26.03 -13.42
CA THR A 61 -3.06 -26.92 -13.78
C THR A 61 -4.18 -26.91 -12.74
N LEU A 62 -3.85 -26.78 -11.45
CA LEU A 62 -4.83 -26.56 -10.37
C LEU A 62 -5.50 -25.19 -10.51
N GLN A 63 -4.75 -24.16 -10.90
CA GLN A 63 -5.30 -22.82 -11.17
C GLN A 63 -6.20 -22.81 -12.41
N ASN A 64 -5.85 -23.59 -13.45
CA ASN A 64 -6.67 -23.75 -14.64
C ASN A 64 -7.89 -24.67 -14.47
N ARG A 65 -7.90 -25.56 -13.46
CA ARG A 65 -9.04 -26.46 -13.19
C ARG A 65 -9.95 -26.01 -12.05
N GLY A 66 -9.56 -25.03 -11.25
CA GLY A 66 -10.26 -24.66 -10.01
C GLY A 66 -11.11 -23.39 -10.03
N LEU A 67 -11.15 -22.62 -11.13
CA LEU A 67 -11.96 -21.41 -11.23
C LEU A 67 -12.68 -21.35 -12.57
N GLY A 68 -13.65 -22.25 -12.74
CA GLY A 68 -14.79 -21.88 -13.57
C GLY A 68 -15.43 -20.64 -12.93
N PRO A 69 -15.72 -19.56 -13.69
CA PRO A 69 -16.53 -18.50 -13.15
C PRO A 69 -17.91 -19.10 -12.88
N ALA A 70 -18.17 -19.46 -11.62
CA ALA A 70 -19.37 -18.91 -11.04
C ALA A 70 -19.16 -17.41 -11.19
N ASP A 71 -19.79 -16.82 -12.20
CA ASP A 71 -20.21 -15.45 -12.12
C ASP A 71 -21.30 -15.46 -11.03
N PRO A 72 -21.03 -15.12 -9.75
CA PRO A 72 -22.01 -14.26 -9.14
C PRO A 72 -21.93 -13.03 -10.02
N SER A 73 -22.85 -12.90 -10.98
CA SER A 73 -23.38 -11.59 -11.26
C SER A 73 -23.63 -11.02 -9.87
N PRO A 74 -22.88 -10.01 -9.38
CA PRO A 74 -23.39 -9.28 -8.25
C PRO A 74 -24.63 -8.63 -8.84
N SER A 75 -25.76 -9.33 -8.66
CA SER A 75 -27.11 -8.81 -8.71
C SER A 75 -26.97 -7.38 -8.28
N SER A 76 -27.20 -6.47 -9.23
CA SER A 76 -27.06 -5.04 -9.09
C SER A 76 -27.64 -4.63 -7.74
N VAL A 77 -26.78 -4.55 -6.72
CA VAL A 77 -27.20 -4.11 -5.39
C VAL A 77 -27.34 -2.62 -5.53
N SER A 78 -28.52 -2.22 -6.01
CA SER A 78 -29.13 -0.96 -5.69
C SER A 78 -30.41 -1.29 -4.95
N PRO A 79 -30.38 -1.14 -3.62
CA PRO A 79 -31.48 -0.43 -2.97
C PRO A 79 -30.88 0.67 -2.07
N ARG A 80 -31.06 1.93 -2.48
CA ARG A 80 -30.88 3.18 -1.67
C ARG A 80 -29.47 3.58 -1.15
N GLY A 81 -28.37 2.91 -1.48
CA GLY A 81 -27.03 3.33 -1.03
C GLY A 81 -26.21 4.01 -2.14
N GLY A 82 -25.77 5.26 -1.93
CA GLY A 82 -24.94 6.02 -2.87
C GLY A 82 -23.62 5.33 -3.25
N GLY A 83 -22.96 5.82 -4.30
CA GLY A 83 -21.63 5.37 -4.69
C GLY A 83 -20.55 5.87 -3.74
N PHE A 84 -19.33 5.98 -4.25
CA PHE A 84 -18.19 6.48 -3.50
C PHE A 84 -17.45 7.56 -4.27
N ALA A 85 -16.78 8.44 -3.52
CA ALA A 85 -15.86 9.41 -4.10
C ALA A 85 -14.45 8.84 -4.14
N VAL A 86 -13.71 9.14 -5.20
CA VAL A 86 -12.27 8.85 -5.29
C VAL A 86 -11.51 10.15 -5.02
N VAL A 87 -10.54 10.10 -4.11
CA VAL A 87 -9.68 11.24 -3.77
C VAL A 87 -8.25 10.90 -4.18
N VAL A 88 -7.81 11.48 -5.30
CA VAL A 88 -6.50 11.25 -5.90
C VAL A 88 -5.51 12.32 -5.42
N ASN A 89 -4.48 11.88 -4.70
CA ASN A 89 -3.36 12.74 -4.34
C ASN A 89 -2.30 12.75 -5.46
N THR A 90 -1.89 13.92 -5.89
CA THR A 90 -0.92 14.11 -6.99
C THR A 90 0.21 15.06 -6.60
N TRP A 91 1.41 14.82 -7.15
CA TRP A 91 2.55 15.72 -7.00
C TRP A 91 3.50 15.66 -8.19
N ARG A 92 3.55 16.73 -8.99
CA ARG A 92 4.47 16.95 -10.12
C ARG A 92 4.51 15.81 -11.14
N ARG A 93 3.38 15.11 -11.32
CA ARG A 93 3.26 13.91 -12.18
C ARG A 93 2.02 14.00 -13.09
N PRO A 94 1.95 14.99 -14.00
CA PRO A 94 0.75 15.25 -14.81
C PRO A 94 0.31 14.04 -15.65
N ALA A 95 1.23 13.22 -16.15
CA ALA A 95 0.91 12.02 -16.91
C ALA A 95 0.24 10.93 -16.05
N LEU A 96 0.76 10.68 -14.84
CA LEU A 96 0.17 9.73 -13.91
C LEU A 96 -1.19 10.21 -13.41
N LEU A 97 -1.31 11.51 -13.09
CA LEU A 97 -2.58 12.12 -12.74
C LEU A 97 -3.64 11.90 -13.82
N ARG A 98 -3.35 12.21 -15.08
CA ARG A 98 -4.29 12.00 -16.20
C ARG A 98 -4.71 10.55 -16.31
N ARG A 99 -3.76 9.61 -16.25
CA ARG A 99 -4.02 8.17 -16.33
C ARG A 99 -4.88 7.68 -15.15
N SER A 100 -4.56 8.12 -13.95
CA SER A 100 -5.27 7.78 -12.72
C SER A 100 -6.71 8.28 -12.73
N VAL A 101 -6.91 9.57 -13.04
CA VAL A 101 -8.25 10.15 -13.14
C VAL A 101 -9.06 9.48 -14.24
N ALA A 102 -8.48 9.24 -15.42
CA ALA A 102 -9.19 8.56 -16.51
C ALA A 102 -9.66 7.15 -16.10
N HIS A 103 -8.80 6.40 -15.42
CA HIS A 103 -9.14 5.07 -14.91
C HIS A 103 -10.27 5.11 -13.88
N TYR A 104 -10.12 5.90 -12.81
CA TYR A 104 -11.13 5.95 -11.75
C TYR A 104 -12.44 6.58 -12.22
N ALA A 105 -12.38 7.59 -13.09
CA ALA A 105 -13.56 8.17 -13.71
C ALA A 105 -14.28 7.20 -14.65
N ALA A 106 -13.66 6.09 -15.09
CA ALA A 106 -14.34 5.05 -15.86
C ALA A 106 -14.98 3.95 -14.97
N CYS A 107 -14.47 3.71 -13.76
CA CYS A 107 -14.96 2.64 -12.90
C CYS A 107 -16.42 2.83 -12.45
N GLY A 108 -17.22 1.76 -12.46
CA GLY A 108 -18.60 1.79 -11.93
C GLY A 108 -18.64 1.98 -10.42
N GLY A 109 -19.63 2.73 -9.93
CA GLY A 109 -19.81 3.07 -8.50
C GLY A 109 -19.08 4.34 -8.04
N VAL A 110 -18.23 4.94 -8.87
CA VAL A 110 -17.57 6.22 -8.60
C VAL A 110 -18.53 7.37 -8.92
N ASP A 111 -18.91 8.14 -7.90
CA ASP A 111 -19.79 9.31 -8.04
C ASP A 111 -19.01 10.56 -8.49
N ALA A 112 -17.81 10.73 -7.94
CA ALA A 112 -16.93 11.86 -8.21
C ALA A 112 -15.45 11.49 -8.04
N VAL A 113 -14.59 12.20 -8.75
CA VAL A 113 -13.14 12.14 -8.57
C VAL A 113 -12.64 13.52 -8.15
N HIS A 114 -12.06 13.58 -6.95
CA HIS A 114 -11.45 14.79 -6.41
C HIS A 114 -9.94 14.67 -6.51
N VAL A 115 -9.32 15.64 -7.18
CA VAL A 115 -7.87 15.74 -7.34
C VAL A 115 -7.35 16.67 -6.25
N VAL A 116 -6.63 16.12 -5.28
CA VAL A 116 -5.94 16.90 -4.25
C VAL A 116 -4.69 17.50 -4.86
N TRP A 117 -4.73 18.80 -5.11
CA TRP A 117 -3.63 19.55 -5.66
C TRP A 117 -2.88 20.27 -4.54
N SER A 118 -1.65 19.83 -4.27
CA SER A 118 -0.79 20.38 -3.21
C SER A 118 0.47 21.04 -3.74
N GLU A 119 0.56 21.30 -5.05
CA GLU A 119 1.77 21.91 -5.62
C GLU A 119 1.84 23.42 -5.32
N PRO A 120 3.05 24.02 -5.24
CA PRO A 120 3.19 25.45 -4.94
C PRO A 120 2.51 26.39 -5.94
N ARG A 121 2.37 25.96 -7.19
CA ARG A 121 1.68 26.71 -8.25
C ARG A 121 0.34 26.05 -8.53
N PRO A 122 -0.70 26.82 -8.93
CA PRO A 122 -1.96 26.24 -9.38
C PRO A 122 -1.74 25.31 -10.58
N PRO A 123 -2.65 24.34 -10.82
CA PRO A 123 -2.53 23.44 -11.94
C PRO A 123 -2.53 24.24 -13.26
N PRO A 124 -1.59 23.99 -14.18
CA PRO A 124 -1.58 24.63 -15.48
C PRO A 124 -2.93 24.45 -16.17
N GLU A 125 -3.48 25.52 -16.73
CA GLU A 125 -4.82 25.52 -17.31
C GLU A 125 -5.06 24.40 -18.37
N PRO A 126 -4.11 24.07 -19.27
CA PRO A 126 -4.26 22.92 -20.18
C PRO A 126 -4.31 21.56 -19.46
N LEU A 127 -3.60 21.42 -18.34
CA LEU A 127 -3.67 20.23 -17.49
C LEU A 127 -5.03 20.15 -16.81
N ARG A 128 -5.43 21.24 -16.16
CA ARG A 128 -6.69 21.35 -15.43
C ARG A 128 -7.89 21.05 -16.33
N ARG A 129 -8.02 21.73 -17.47
CA ARG A 129 -9.10 21.47 -18.45
C ARG A 129 -9.09 20.04 -18.95
N GLY A 130 -7.91 19.52 -19.29
CA GLY A 130 -7.75 18.16 -19.78
C GLY A 130 -8.17 17.10 -18.75
N VAL A 131 -7.88 17.31 -17.46
CA VAL A 131 -8.27 16.42 -16.37
C VAL A 131 -9.78 16.55 -16.07
N LEU A 132 -10.32 17.76 -16.05
CA LEU A 132 -11.75 18.00 -15.85
C LEU A 132 -12.60 17.35 -16.94
N GLY A 133 -12.11 17.30 -18.18
CA GLY A 133 -12.80 16.64 -19.30
C GLY A 133 -12.86 15.11 -19.23
N LEU A 134 -12.09 14.46 -18.34
CA LEU A 134 -12.07 12.99 -18.22
C LEU A 134 -13.32 12.41 -17.56
N GLY A 135 -14.12 13.23 -16.86
CA GLY A 135 -15.34 12.79 -16.16
C GLY A 135 -16.51 12.42 -17.09
N GLY A 136 -16.43 12.79 -18.37
CA GLY A 136 -17.55 12.71 -19.29
C GLY A 136 -18.77 13.48 -18.78
N ALA A 137 -19.97 13.12 -19.28
CA ALA A 137 -21.22 13.79 -18.88
C ALA A 137 -21.72 13.39 -17.49
N ARG A 138 -21.29 12.25 -16.94
CA ARG A 138 -21.92 11.63 -15.77
C ARG A 138 -21.11 11.77 -14.47
N ARG A 139 -19.77 11.82 -14.53
CA ARG A 139 -18.93 11.85 -13.32
C ARG A 139 -18.29 13.22 -13.16
N ARG A 140 -18.37 13.76 -11.95
CA ARG A 140 -17.77 15.08 -11.63
C ARG A 140 -16.30 14.88 -11.28
N VAL A 141 -15.41 15.48 -12.06
CA VAL A 141 -14.00 15.65 -11.70
C VAL A 141 -13.83 17.05 -11.11
N ARG A 142 -13.20 17.17 -9.94
CA ARG A 142 -12.96 18.45 -9.25
C ARG A 142 -11.52 18.53 -8.78
N PHE A 143 -10.98 19.75 -8.72
CA PHE A 143 -9.68 20.02 -8.12
C PHE A 143 -9.87 20.63 -6.73
N GLU A 144 -9.28 20.01 -5.72
CA GLU A 144 -9.14 20.54 -4.37
C GLU A 144 -7.78 21.21 -4.27
N ILE A 145 -7.73 22.50 -4.60
CA ILE A 145 -6.49 23.28 -4.65
C ILE A 145 -6.16 23.77 -3.24
N ASN A 146 -5.00 23.36 -2.73
CA ASN A 146 -4.53 23.71 -1.41
C ASN A 146 -3.36 24.68 -1.48
N ALA A 147 -3.34 25.64 -0.55
CA ALA A 147 -2.16 26.47 -0.32
C ALA A 147 -1.07 25.64 0.36
N GLY A 148 0.13 25.64 -0.22
CA GLY A 148 1.32 25.00 0.32
C GLY A 148 1.43 23.50 0.02
N ASP A 149 2.66 23.01 0.09
CA ASP A 149 2.95 21.59 0.03
C ASP A 149 2.63 20.99 1.39
N SER A 150 1.52 20.24 1.51
CA SER A 150 1.29 19.44 2.71
C SER A 150 0.75 18.05 2.50
N LEU A 151 1.39 17.06 3.16
CA LEU A 151 0.87 15.70 3.24
C LEU A 151 -0.49 15.66 3.94
N ASN A 152 -0.78 16.64 4.79
CA ASN A 152 -2.07 16.77 5.47
C ASN A 152 -3.20 17.20 4.51
N ASN A 153 -2.88 17.80 3.35
CA ASN A 153 -3.88 18.30 2.39
C ASN A 153 -4.79 17.18 1.88
N ARG A 154 -4.30 15.94 1.77
CA ARG A 154 -5.10 14.78 1.34
C ARG A 154 -6.23 14.41 2.31
N PHE A 155 -6.17 14.92 3.54
CA PHE A 155 -7.14 14.61 4.60
C PHE A 155 -8.07 15.80 4.91
N ARG A 156 -7.93 16.92 4.19
CA ARG A 156 -8.81 18.07 4.40
C ARG A 156 -10.27 17.72 4.03
N PRO A 157 -11.26 18.28 4.76
CA PRO A 157 -12.66 18.13 4.39
C PRO A 157 -12.92 18.67 2.99
N ILE A 158 -13.59 17.86 2.16
CA ILE A 158 -13.97 18.22 0.80
C ILE A 158 -15.39 18.81 0.85
N ARG A 159 -15.55 20.03 0.33
CA ARG A 159 -16.85 20.71 0.31
C ARG A 159 -17.82 20.01 -0.64
N ALA A 160 -19.08 19.86 -0.21
CA ALA A 160 -20.13 19.21 -0.98
C ALA A 160 -19.78 17.78 -1.45
N LEU A 161 -19.09 17.03 -0.59
CA LEU A 161 -18.86 15.60 -0.78
C LEU A 161 -20.13 14.82 -0.42
N GLU A 162 -20.88 14.44 -1.46
CA GLU A 162 -22.16 13.73 -1.32
C GLU A 162 -21.98 12.31 -0.78
N SER A 163 -20.99 11.57 -1.31
CA SER A 163 -20.74 10.18 -0.93
C SER A 163 -20.12 10.08 0.47
N ASP A 164 -20.63 9.15 1.29
CA ASP A 164 -20.06 8.84 2.61
C ASP A 164 -18.75 8.06 2.51
N ALA A 165 -18.63 7.20 1.51
CA ALA A 165 -17.44 6.43 1.23
C ALA A 165 -16.42 7.25 0.42
N VAL A 166 -15.18 7.27 0.91
CA VAL A 166 -14.04 7.90 0.27
C VAL A 166 -12.98 6.86 0.00
N PHE A 167 -12.64 6.65 -1.28
CA PHE A 167 -11.45 5.91 -1.68
C PHE A 167 -10.29 6.88 -1.87
N SER A 168 -9.37 6.94 -0.91
CA SER A 168 -8.15 7.74 -1.06
C SER A 168 -7.07 6.92 -1.77
N VAL A 169 -6.42 7.54 -2.75
CA VAL A 169 -5.40 6.91 -3.56
C VAL A 169 -4.36 7.91 -4.05
N ASP A 170 -3.15 7.43 -4.32
CA ASP A 170 -2.10 8.24 -4.95
C ASP A 170 -2.13 8.08 -6.48
N ASP A 171 -1.62 9.09 -7.20
CA ASP A 171 -1.60 9.13 -8.67
C ASP A 171 -0.86 7.96 -9.35
N ASP A 172 0.05 7.31 -8.62
CA ASP A 172 0.88 6.20 -9.07
C ASP A 172 0.28 4.81 -8.78
N LEU A 173 -0.84 4.74 -8.06
CA LEU A 173 -1.53 3.49 -7.75
C LEU A 173 -2.85 3.36 -8.52
N ILE A 174 -2.93 2.31 -9.34
CA ILE A 174 -4.11 1.95 -10.11
C ILE A 174 -4.67 0.63 -9.56
N VAL A 175 -5.84 0.72 -8.94
CA VAL A 175 -6.61 -0.46 -8.49
C VAL A 175 -7.63 -0.83 -9.57
N PRO A 176 -7.62 -2.06 -10.10
CA PRO A 176 -8.61 -2.49 -11.11
C PRO A 176 -10.06 -2.26 -10.67
N CYS A 177 -10.94 -1.88 -11.59
CA CYS A 177 -12.33 -1.53 -11.25
C CYS A 177 -13.11 -2.68 -10.58
N SER A 178 -12.80 -3.95 -10.89
CA SER A 178 -13.38 -5.11 -10.19
C SER A 178 -12.97 -5.16 -8.72
N ALA A 179 -11.67 -5.04 -8.44
CA ALA A 179 -11.13 -5.01 -7.09
C ALA A 179 -11.63 -3.79 -6.30
N LEU A 180 -11.74 -2.63 -6.96
CA LEU A 180 -12.28 -1.40 -6.35
C LEU A 180 -13.74 -1.58 -5.92
N ARG A 181 -14.60 -2.14 -6.80
CA ARG A 181 -16.01 -2.46 -6.47
C ARG A 181 -16.11 -3.49 -5.35
N PHE A 182 -15.26 -4.50 -5.37
CA PHE A 182 -15.21 -5.51 -4.32
C PHE A 182 -14.84 -4.87 -2.96
N ALA A 183 -13.76 -4.10 -2.90
CA ALA A 183 -13.37 -3.40 -1.68
C ALA A 183 -14.45 -2.44 -1.18
N PHE A 184 -15.16 -1.74 -2.09
CA PHE A 184 -16.31 -0.93 -1.71
C PHE A 184 -17.45 -1.78 -1.11
N SER A 185 -17.76 -2.94 -1.70
CA SER A 185 -18.77 -3.84 -1.14
C SER A 185 -18.42 -4.34 0.25
N VAL A 186 -17.13 -4.61 0.53
CA VAL A 186 -16.64 -4.97 1.87
C VAL A 186 -16.73 -3.78 2.82
N TRP A 187 -16.33 -2.59 2.38
CA TRP A 187 -16.44 -1.39 3.22
C TRP A 187 -17.89 -1.12 3.66
N ARG A 188 -18.87 -1.35 2.79
CA ARG A 188 -20.29 -1.19 3.13
C ARG A 188 -20.76 -2.10 4.26
N THR A 189 -20.12 -3.25 4.49
CA THR A 189 -20.47 -4.14 5.61
C THR A 189 -19.93 -3.63 6.95
N ALA A 190 -18.93 -2.73 6.93
CA ALA A 190 -18.36 -2.10 8.12
C ALA A 190 -17.95 -0.64 7.83
N PRO A 191 -18.90 0.30 7.65
CA PRO A 191 -18.60 1.68 7.24
C PRO A 191 -17.75 2.47 8.25
N SER A 192 -17.69 2.03 9.51
CA SER A 192 -16.81 2.58 10.55
C SER A 192 -15.36 2.07 10.49
N ALA A 193 -15.03 1.18 9.55
CA ALA A 193 -13.69 0.65 9.37
C ALA A 193 -13.01 1.22 8.12
N MET A 194 -11.70 1.00 8.02
CA MET A 194 -10.94 1.19 6.78
C MET A 194 -10.84 -0.14 6.03
N VAL A 195 -10.96 -0.09 4.71
CA VAL A 195 -10.72 -1.25 3.82
C VAL A 195 -9.74 -0.83 2.74
N GLY A 196 -8.60 -1.48 2.62
CA GLY A 196 -7.58 -1.05 1.67
C GLY A 196 -6.56 -2.11 1.31
N PHE A 197 -5.70 -1.74 0.37
CA PHE A 197 -4.78 -2.67 -0.32
C PHE A 197 -3.34 -2.59 0.19
N VAL A 198 -3.06 -1.68 1.13
CA VAL A 198 -1.70 -1.39 1.59
C VAL A 198 -1.62 -1.62 3.12
N PRO A 199 -1.44 -2.88 3.56
CA PRO A 199 -1.34 -3.22 4.96
C PRO A 199 0.01 -2.81 5.56
N ARG A 200 -0.01 -2.51 6.85
CA ARG A 200 1.15 -2.26 7.70
C ARG A 200 0.94 -2.90 9.05
N MET A 201 2.01 -2.99 9.82
CA MET A 201 1.94 -3.56 11.16
C MET A 201 2.72 -2.70 12.14
N HIS A 202 2.31 -2.72 13.39
CA HIS A 202 3.07 -2.15 14.50
C HIS A 202 3.23 -3.22 15.58
N TRP A 203 4.26 -3.10 16.40
CA TRP A 203 4.43 -3.92 17.59
C TRP A 203 5.13 -3.10 18.69
N PRO A 204 4.91 -3.42 19.97
CA PRO A 204 5.64 -2.79 21.07
C PRO A 204 7.15 -2.94 20.87
N THR A 205 7.90 -1.87 21.13
CA THR A 205 9.37 -1.84 20.97
C THR A 205 10.03 -2.83 21.91
N ASP A 206 9.55 -2.86 23.15
CA ASP A 206 9.83 -3.90 24.14
C ASP A 206 8.49 -4.42 24.68
N PRO A 207 8.12 -5.68 24.44
CA PRO A 207 6.90 -6.30 24.97
C PRO A 207 6.84 -6.37 26.50
N ARG A 208 7.97 -6.17 27.20
CA ARG A 208 8.05 -6.20 28.67
C ARG A 208 8.05 -4.82 29.30
N SER A 209 8.21 -3.77 28.50
CA SER A 209 8.19 -2.40 28.99
C SER A 209 6.74 -1.92 29.14
N THR A 210 6.51 -1.07 30.14
CA THR A 210 5.25 -0.31 30.28
C THR A 210 5.26 0.98 29.46
N GLU A 211 6.35 1.26 28.74
CA GLU A 211 6.45 2.43 27.86
C GLU A 211 5.64 2.22 26.57
N ASP A 212 4.84 3.22 26.20
CA ASP A 212 4.06 3.26 24.95
C ASP A 212 4.94 3.58 23.72
N ALA A 213 5.99 2.78 23.52
CA ALA A 213 6.89 2.90 22.37
C ALA A 213 6.59 1.78 21.36
N TYR A 214 6.19 2.16 20.14
CA TYR A 214 5.86 1.19 19.08
C TYR A 214 6.83 1.28 17.91
N ARG A 215 7.15 0.12 17.32
CA ARG A 215 7.86 0.02 16.05
C ARG A 215 6.87 -0.10 14.90
N TYR A 216 7.16 0.59 13.81
CA TYR A 216 6.41 0.52 12.57
C TYR A 216 7.03 -0.48 11.60
N GLY A 217 6.20 -1.40 11.11
CA GLY A 217 6.54 -2.46 10.17
C GLY A 217 6.03 -2.19 8.77
N SER A 218 6.96 -2.29 7.83
CA SER A 218 6.69 -2.17 6.40
C SER A 218 6.07 -3.44 5.81
N TRP A 219 5.82 -3.42 4.50
CA TRP A 219 5.27 -4.56 3.75
C TRP A 219 5.97 -5.90 4.03
N TRP A 220 7.30 -5.91 4.14
CA TRP A 220 8.05 -7.13 4.45
C TRP A 220 7.67 -7.75 5.79
N SER A 221 7.42 -6.94 6.81
CA SER A 221 7.00 -7.45 8.11
C SER A 221 5.63 -8.15 8.00
N VAL A 222 4.70 -7.57 7.23
CA VAL A 222 3.38 -8.17 6.97
C VAL A 222 3.53 -9.49 6.24
N TRP A 223 4.38 -9.53 5.21
CA TRP A 223 4.68 -10.75 4.45
C TRP A 223 5.24 -11.87 5.34
N TRP A 224 6.21 -11.57 6.19
CA TRP A 224 6.87 -12.57 7.03
C TRP A 224 5.99 -13.09 8.16
N THR A 225 5.13 -12.24 8.72
CA THR A 225 4.26 -12.62 9.84
C THR A 225 2.90 -13.14 9.40
N GLY A 226 2.44 -12.79 8.19
CA GLY A 226 1.07 -13.04 7.73
C GLY A 226 0.04 -12.20 8.47
N THR A 227 0.45 -11.18 9.24
CA THR A 227 -0.43 -10.35 10.06
C THR A 227 -0.26 -8.87 9.75
N TYR A 228 -1.32 -8.10 9.97
CA TYR A 228 -1.31 -6.64 9.85
C TYR A 228 -2.16 -6.04 10.97
N SER A 229 -1.87 -4.80 11.34
CA SER A 229 -2.64 -4.06 12.34
C SER A 229 -3.07 -2.67 11.87
N MET A 230 -2.67 -2.28 10.65
CA MET A 230 -2.97 -0.98 10.05
C MET A 230 -3.23 -1.12 8.55
N VAL A 231 -4.03 -0.19 8.01
CA VAL A 231 -4.27 -0.02 6.58
C VAL A 231 -3.91 1.40 6.20
N LEU A 232 -3.04 1.58 5.20
CA LEU A 232 -2.70 2.92 4.72
C LEU A 232 -3.81 3.50 3.84
N SER A 233 -4.03 4.80 3.97
CA SER A 233 -4.94 5.57 3.12
C SER A 233 -4.43 5.77 1.68
N LYS A 234 -3.24 5.27 1.32
CA LYS A 234 -2.67 5.37 -0.04
C LYS A 234 -3.45 4.57 -1.09
N ALA A 235 -4.27 3.61 -0.67
CA ALA A 235 -5.23 2.91 -1.52
C ALA A 235 -6.26 2.25 -0.61
N GLY A 236 -7.19 3.06 -0.07
CA GLY A 236 -8.14 2.57 0.92
C GLY A 236 -9.42 3.40 1.02
N PHE A 237 -10.49 2.68 1.31
CA PHE A 237 -11.80 3.20 1.68
C PHE A 237 -11.84 3.58 3.15
N PHE A 238 -12.49 4.71 3.43
CA PHE A 238 -12.88 5.13 4.76
C PHE A 238 -14.10 6.06 4.67
N HIS A 239 -14.77 6.27 5.80
CA HIS A 239 -15.90 7.20 5.88
C HIS A 239 -15.43 8.67 5.83
N LYS A 240 -16.14 9.56 5.13
CA LYS A 240 -15.79 10.99 5.00
C LYS A 240 -15.58 11.71 6.34
N LYS A 241 -16.26 11.24 7.39
CA LYS A 241 -16.11 11.75 8.78
C LYS A 241 -14.65 11.74 9.26
N TYR A 242 -13.81 10.82 8.77
CA TYR A 242 -12.42 10.76 9.19
C TYR A 242 -11.57 11.90 8.61
N LEU A 243 -11.98 12.53 7.50
CA LEU A 243 -11.36 13.78 7.00
C LEU A 243 -11.57 14.93 8.01
N GLU A 244 -12.80 15.04 8.50
CA GLU A 244 -13.21 16.03 9.50
C GLU A 244 -12.51 15.80 10.85
N MET A 245 -12.55 14.56 11.36
CA MET A 245 -11.89 14.21 12.61
C MET A 245 -10.39 14.47 12.54
N TYR A 246 -9.74 14.11 11.44
CA TYR A 246 -8.31 14.32 11.26
C TYR A 246 -7.93 15.80 11.23
N THR A 247 -8.70 16.60 10.52
CA THR A 247 -8.34 18.00 10.28
C THR A 247 -8.75 18.91 11.43
N ASN A 248 -9.92 18.67 12.02
CA ASN A 248 -10.58 19.64 12.91
C ASN A 248 -10.74 19.15 14.36
N GLN A 249 -10.64 17.85 14.64
CA GLN A 249 -10.83 17.32 16.00
C GLN A 249 -9.53 16.81 16.63
N MET A 250 -8.65 16.21 15.83
CA MET A 250 -7.37 15.72 16.34
C MET A 250 -6.43 16.86 16.75
N PRO A 251 -5.60 16.65 17.79
CA PRO A 251 -4.62 17.64 18.23
C PRO A 251 -3.75 18.16 17.07
N PRO A 252 -3.61 19.49 16.89
CA PRO A 252 -2.81 20.06 15.80
C PRO A 252 -1.34 19.60 15.80
N SER A 253 -0.82 19.19 16.96
CA SER A 253 0.53 18.63 17.10
C SER A 253 0.77 17.41 16.20
N ILE A 254 -0.26 16.59 15.94
CA ILE A 254 -0.15 15.42 15.06
C ILE A 254 0.13 15.87 13.61
N ARG A 255 -0.64 16.84 13.11
CA ARG A 255 -0.45 17.40 11.76
C ARG A 255 0.89 18.10 11.63
N ARG A 256 1.31 18.84 12.67
CA ARG A 256 2.62 19.48 12.73
C ARG A 256 3.75 18.45 12.66
N TYR A 257 3.65 17.37 13.44
CA TYR A 257 4.63 16.28 13.42
C TYR A 257 4.74 15.66 12.02
N VAL A 258 3.61 15.44 11.33
CA VAL A 258 3.61 14.95 9.95
C VAL A 258 4.33 15.93 9.02
N ASP A 259 4.10 17.23 9.16
CA ASP A 259 4.73 18.27 8.34
C ASP A 259 6.25 18.37 8.57
N GLU A 260 6.70 18.24 9.82
CA GLU A 260 8.12 18.28 10.20
C GLU A 260 8.87 17.01 9.78
N ASN A 261 8.21 15.84 9.84
CA ASN A 261 8.85 14.54 9.62
C ASN A 261 8.66 13.98 8.21
N ARG A 262 8.08 14.73 7.26
CA ARG A 262 7.85 14.25 5.89
C ARG A 262 9.09 13.70 5.21
N TYR A 263 10.22 14.37 5.41
CA TYR A 263 11.48 14.05 4.76
C TYR A 263 12.38 13.14 5.60
N SER A 264 12.08 12.93 6.89
CA SER A 264 12.91 12.10 7.77
C SER A 264 13.18 10.69 7.22
N TRP A 265 12.29 10.20 6.35
CA TRP A 265 12.43 8.91 5.65
C TRP A 265 13.03 9.00 4.24
N CYS A 266 13.06 10.17 3.60
CA CYS A 266 13.52 10.36 2.22
C CYS A 266 14.89 11.04 2.13
N PHE A 267 15.24 11.89 3.10
CA PHE A 267 16.52 12.56 3.20
C PHE A 267 16.88 12.68 4.69
N PRO A 268 17.81 11.87 5.22
CA PRO A 268 18.36 12.19 6.53
C PRO A 268 18.92 13.62 6.48
N PRO A 269 18.86 14.39 7.60
CA PRO A 269 19.42 15.73 7.62
C PRO A 269 20.87 15.67 7.12
N LYS A 270 21.23 16.58 6.20
CA LYS A 270 22.64 16.76 5.86
C LYS A 270 23.38 17.23 7.13
N PRO A 271 24.62 16.76 7.33
CA PRO A 271 25.40 17.04 8.54
C PRO A 271 25.60 18.54 8.77
#